data_AF-T1KYB3-F1
#
_entry.id   AF-T1KYB3-F1
#
_cell.length_a   1.000
_cell.length_b   1.000
_cell.length_c   1.000
_cell.angle_alpha   90.00
_cell.angle_beta   90.00
_cell.angle_gamma   90.00
#
_symmetry.space_group_name_H-M   'P 1'
#
loop_
_entity.id
_entity.type
_entity.pdbx_description
1 polymer ?
#
loop_
_entity_poly.entity_id
_entity_poly.type
_entity_poly.pdbx_seq_one_letter_code
_entity_poly.pdbx_strand_id
1 'polypeptide(L)'
;MEDEFRKSQNYFRNLPDKDFGRRRKSQLNPEEFRKVYLFLFNMFSFVGFIYVLVVLIIRYAKEGPESMAGSYKALGRVMKFLHLMQILEVLHPLLGYTRGEFKIPSLQIGFRLFMIFIMIDSEPRLQTKPVVFYLFLIYSMMEVIKYPYYMLRVFRVDIAFLTWLRYTIWIPLYPLTFICEGVILLRNIPYFDETGRYSIFLPNQLNFSFHLPTFIRLYLLTGFFPFMWLAMNRLYYQRVRMIGPKKWKKEFAKAD
;
A
#
# COMPACT_ATOMS: atom_id res chain seq x y z
N MET A 1 19.89 55.49 -54.19
CA MET A 1 18.68 54.63 -54.30
C MET A 1 19.08 53.14 -54.20
N GLU A 2 20.14 52.71 -54.89
CA GLU A 2 20.67 51.33 -54.81
C GLU A 2 21.20 50.91 -53.44
N ASP A 3 21.85 51.82 -52.69
CA ASP A 3 22.40 51.52 -51.37
C ASP A 3 21.33 51.30 -50.28
N GLU A 4 20.18 51.96 -50.40
CA GLU A 4 19.04 51.71 -49.50
C GLU A 4 18.38 50.36 -49.80
N PHE A 5 18.28 49.98 -51.07
CA PHE A 5 17.81 48.66 -51.48
C PHE A 5 18.74 47.55 -50.94
N ARG A 6 20.07 47.77 -50.99
CA ARG A 6 21.06 46.83 -50.46
C ARG A 6 21.01 46.71 -48.93
N LYS A 7 20.77 47.82 -48.22
CA LYS A 7 20.56 47.81 -46.76
C LYS A 7 19.27 47.09 -46.37
N SER A 8 18.19 47.30 -47.11
CA SER A 8 16.90 46.63 -46.91
C SER A 8 17.03 45.11 -47.09
N GLN A 9 17.64 44.65 -48.20
CA GLN A 9 17.88 43.22 -48.44
C GLN A 9 18.73 42.55 -47.34
N ASN A 10 19.77 43.23 -46.86
CA ASN A 10 20.59 42.72 -45.76
C ASN A 10 19.85 42.69 -44.42
N TYR A 11 18.87 43.57 -44.22
CA TYR A 11 18.02 43.56 -43.03
C TYR A 11 17.11 42.33 -43.01
N PHE A 12 16.51 41.97 -44.15
CA PHE A 12 15.67 40.76 -44.25
C PHE A 12 16.47 39.47 -44.18
N ARG A 13 17.73 39.47 -44.64
CA ARG A 13 18.64 38.31 -44.61
C ARG A 13 19.18 38.00 -43.21
N ASN A 14 19.25 39.01 -42.34
CA ASN A 14 19.77 38.91 -40.97
C ASN A 14 18.66 38.89 -39.91
N LEU A 15 17.39 38.71 -40.31
CA LEU A 15 16.34 38.41 -39.35
C LEU A 15 16.70 37.07 -38.68
N PRO A 16 16.84 37.02 -37.34
CA PRO A 16 17.02 35.75 -36.65
C PRO A 16 15.81 34.90 -37.00
N ASP A 17 16.06 33.72 -37.56
CA ASP A 17 15.04 32.77 -37.98
C ASP A 17 14.16 32.49 -36.76
N LYS A 18 13.02 33.18 -36.75
CA LYS A 18 12.06 33.10 -35.67
C LYS A 18 11.39 31.77 -35.89
N ASP A 19 11.91 30.73 -35.22
CA ASP A 19 11.34 29.39 -35.04
C ASP A 19 9.95 29.46 -34.33
N PHE A 20 9.04 30.29 -34.85
CA PHE A 20 7.63 30.39 -34.49
C PHE A 20 6.89 29.23 -35.17
N GLY A 21 7.19 28.01 -34.76
CA GLY A 21 6.56 26.86 -35.40
C GLY A 21 6.93 25.49 -34.87
N ARG A 22 8.09 25.34 -34.22
CA ARG A 22 8.31 24.16 -33.38
C ARG A 22 7.57 24.38 -32.07
N ARG A 23 6.25 24.14 -32.09
CA ARG A 23 5.62 23.48 -30.95
C ARG A 23 6.56 22.31 -30.63
N ARG A 24 7.36 22.43 -29.56
CA ARG A 24 7.75 21.25 -28.79
C ARG A 24 6.42 20.56 -28.57
N LYS A 25 6.09 19.55 -29.39
CA LYS A 25 5.31 18.44 -28.88
C LYS A 25 6.13 18.10 -27.63
N SER A 26 5.64 18.46 -26.45
CA SER A 26 6.20 17.94 -25.23
C SER A 26 5.94 16.45 -25.33
N GLN A 27 6.83 15.75 -26.04
CA GLN A 27 7.04 14.34 -25.82
C GLN A 27 7.49 14.34 -24.37
N LEU A 28 6.52 14.20 -23.45
CA LEU A 28 6.82 14.03 -22.04
C LEU A 28 7.88 12.95 -22.03
N ASN A 29 9.05 13.26 -21.48
CA ASN A 29 10.08 12.26 -21.34
C ASN A 29 9.43 11.04 -20.67
N PRO A 30 9.66 9.80 -21.13
CA PRO A 30 9.04 8.61 -20.51
C PRO A 30 9.21 8.58 -18.98
N GLU A 31 10.28 9.19 -18.48
CA GLU A 31 10.53 9.42 -17.06
C GLU A 31 9.57 10.40 -16.37
N GLU A 32 9.21 11.51 -17.04
CA GLU A 32 8.23 12.48 -16.55
C GLU A 32 6.83 11.86 -16.55
N PHE A 33 6.48 11.12 -17.61
CA PHE A 33 5.21 10.39 -17.66
C PHE A 33 5.10 9.38 -16.51
N ARG A 34 6.17 8.63 -16.24
CA ARG A 34 6.26 7.73 -15.09
C ARG A 34 6.06 8.47 -13.76
N LYS A 35 6.71 9.63 -13.57
CA LYS A 35 6.58 10.42 -12.34
C LYS A 35 5.14 10.88 -12.15
N VAL A 36 4.52 11.43 -13.18
CA VAL A 36 3.11 11.89 -13.14
C VAL A 36 2.18 10.72 -12.85
N TYR A 37 2.36 9.58 -13.52
CA TYR A 37 1.57 8.37 -13.27
C TYR A 37 1.68 7.90 -11.81
N LEU A 38 2.91 7.76 -11.29
CA LEU A 38 3.14 7.33 -9.91
C LEU A 38 2.57 8.34 -8.91
N PHE A 39 2.69 9.63 -9.18
CA PHE A 39 2.11 10.67 -8.33
C PHE A 39 0.58 10.56 -8.29
N LEU A 40 -0.07 10.50 -9.45
CA LEU A 40 -1.53 10.38 -9.55
C LEU A 40 -2.05 9.09 -8.91
N PHE A 41 -1.33 7.98 -9.09
CA PHE A 41 -1.65 6.72 -8.45
C PHE A 41 -1.61 6.85 -6.92
N ASN A 42 -0.52 7.38 -6.36
CA ASN A 42 -0.40 7.57 -4.91
C ASN A 42 -1.42 8.57 -4.37
N MET A 43 -1.74 9.62 -5.13
CA MET A 43 -2.76 10.60 -4.78
C MET A 43 -4.16 9.96 -4.75
N PHE A 44 -4.50 9.17 -5.75
CA PHE A 44 -5.79 8.46 -5.80
C PHE A 44 -5.93 7.51 -4.61
N SER A 45 -4.89 6.71 -4.32
CA SER A 45 -4.90 5.82 -3.17
C SER A 45 -4.99 6.59 -1.85
N PHE A 46 -4.29 7.72 -1.71
CA PHE A 46 -4.40 8.59 -0.54
C PHE A 46 -5.84 9.09 -0.33
N VAL A 47 -6.48 9.61 -1.39
CA VAL A 47 -7.88 10.09 -1.35
C VAL A 47 -8.84 8.95 -1.00
N GLY A 48 -8.59 7.74 -1.51
CA GLY A 48 -9.37 6.56 -1.18
C GLY A 48 -9.30 6.21 0.31
N PHE A 49 -8.10 6.09 0.87
CA PHE A 49 -7.93 5.69 2.28
C PHE A 49 -8.32 6.80 3.25
N ILE A 50 -8.12 8.08 2.91
CA ILE A 50 -8.62 9.18 3.77
C ILE A 50 -10.14 9.24 3.77
N TYR A 51 -10.80 8.96 2.63
CA TYR A 51 -12.26 8.84 2.56
C TYR A 51 -12.75 7.74 3.51
N VAL A 52 -12.14 6.54 3.47
CA VAL A 52 -12.49 5.45 4.38
C VAL A 52 -12.29 5.89 5.84
N LEU A 53 -11.15 6.48 6.16
CA LEU A 53 -10.83 6.92 7.52
C LEU A 53 -11.82 7.94 8.05
N VAL A 54 -12.15 8.96 7.26
CA VAL A 54 -13.10 10.02 7.62
C VAL A 54 -14.50 9.45 7.81
N VAL A 55 -14.96 8.56 6.93
CA VAL A 55 -16.27 7.91 7.07
C VAL A 55 -16.33 7.06 8.34
N LEU A 56 -15.28 6.30 8.66
CA LEU A 56 -15.21 5.53 9.91
C LEU A 56 -15.33 6.43 11.15
N ILE A 57 -14.58 7.53 11.19
CA ILE A 57 -14.60 8.48 12.30
C ILE A 57 -15.97 9.15 12.45
N ILE A 58 -16.55 9.63 11.35
CA ILE A 58 -17.87 10.30 11.38
C ILE A 58 -18.96 9.33 11.83
N ARG A 59 -18.95 8.09 11.32
CA ARG A 59 -19.93 7.07 11.74
C ARG A 59 -19.80 6.75 13.22
N TYR A 60 -18.57 6.58 13.71
CA TYR A 60 -18.32 6.34 15.13
C TYR A 60 -18.75 7.53 16.00
N ALA A 61 -18.52 8.77 15.55
CA ALA A 61 -18.94 9.96 16.27
C ALA A 61 -20.48 10.13 16.33
N LYS A 62 -21.21 9.66 15.31
CA LYS A 62 -22.68 9.78 15.22
C LYS A 62 -23.45 8.66 15.92
N GLU A 63 -23.04 7.42 15.67
CA GLU A 63 -23.77 6.20 16.05
C GLU A 63 -23.06 5.45 17.20
N GLY A 64 -21.91 5.94 17.67
CA GLY A 64 -21.16 5.32 18.76
C GLY A 64 -20.69 3.88 18.43
N PRO A 65 -20.65 2.98 19.43
CA PRO A 65 -20.25 1.59 19.23
C PRO A 65 -21.15 0.80 18.26
N GLU A 66 -22.42 1.19 18.09
CA GLU A 66 -23.35 0.49 17.17
C GLU A 66 -22.96 0.68 15.70
N SER A 67 -22.27 1.79 15.39
CA SER A 67 -21.71 2.08 14.06
C SER A 67 -20.76 0.99 13.53
N MET A 68 -20.13 0.24 14.46
CA MET A 68 -19.11 -0.75 14.13
C MET A 68 -19.70 -1.91 13.33
N ALA A 69 -20.93 -2.33 13.66
CA ALA A 69 -21.59 -3.44 12.97
C ALA A 69 -21.97 -3.10 11.52
N GLY A 70 -22.28 -1.82 11.23
CA GLY A 70 -22.61 -1.33 9.89
C GLY A 70 -21.42 -0.93 9.04
N SER A 71 -20.22 -0.86 9.62
CA SER A 71 -19.03 -0.29 8.97
C SER A 71 -18.55 -1.12 7.78
N TYR A 72 -18.57 -2.46 7.88
CA TYR A 72 -18.23 -3.31 6.75
C TYR A 72 -19.23 -3.18 5.59
N LYS A 73 -20.54 -3.11 5.89
CA LYS A 73 -21.58 -2.95 4.86
C LYS A 73 -21.40 -1.66 4.07
N ALA A 74 -20.97 -0.58 4.73
CA ALA A 74 -20.74 0.71 4.09
C ALA A 74 -19.41 0.77 3.31
N LEU A 75 -18.32 0.27 3.89
CA LEU A 75 -16.96 0.52 3.40
C LEU A 75 -16.27 -0.72 2.82
N GLY A 76 -16.82 -1.91 2.98
CA GLY A 76 -16.20 -3.17 2.55
C GLY A 76 -15.88 -3.20 1.05
N ARG A 77 -16.78 -2.68 0.20
CA ARG A 77 -16.52 -2.58 -1.26
C ARG A 77 -15.35 -1.64 -1.57
N VAL A 78 -15.32 -0.48 -0.93
CA VAL A 78 -14.25 0.51 -1.11
C VAL A 78 -12.92 -0.06 -0.61
N MET A 79 -12.91 -0.70 0.56
CA MET A 79 -11.73 -1.34 1.12
C MET A 79 -11.18 -2.45 0.23
N LYS A 80 -12.05 -3.31 -0.32
CA LYS A 80 -11.66 -4.33 -1.30
C LYS A 80 -11.00 -3.71 -2.53
N PHE A 81 -11.62 -2.68 -3.10
CA PHE A 81 -11.08 -1.99 -4.27
C PHE A 81 -9.71 -1.35 -4.00
N LEU A 82 -9.55 -0.64 -2.87
CA LEU A 82 -8.29 0.00 -2.51
C LEU A 82 -7.16 -1.01 -2.28
N HIS A 83 -7.45 -2.16 -1.66
CA HIS A 83 -6.44 -3.20 -1.46
C HIS A 83 -6.10 -3.95 -2.75
N LEU A 84 -7.05 -4.11 -3.69
CA LEU A 84 -6.72 -4.61 -5.03
C LEU A 84 -5.79 -3.65 -5.78
N MET A 85 -6.03 -2.35 -5.65
CA MET A 85 -5.13 -1.34 -6.24
C MET A 85 -3.71 -1.43 -5.68
N GLN A 86 -3.51 -1.85 -4.43
CA GLN A 86 -2.18 -2.07 -3.86
C GLN A 86 -1.37 -3.16 -4.58
N ILE A 87 -2.02 -4.09 -5.31
CA ILE A 87 -1.30 -5.07 -6.14
C ILE A 87 -0.43 -4.35 -7.17
N LEU A 88 -0.92 -3.24 -7.75
CA LEU A 88 -0.16 -2.46 -8.71
C LEU A 88 1.13 -1.89 -8.09
N GLU A 89 1.15 -1.57 -6.80
CA GLU A 89 2.37 -1.10 -6.11
C GLU A 89 3.45 -2.18 -6.08
N VAL A 90 3.06 -3.44 -5.97
CA VAL A 90 3.99 -4.58 -6.00
C VAL A 90 4.47 -4.83 -7.42
N LEU A 91 3.60 -4.59 -8.42
CA LEU A 91 3.96 -4.72 -9.83
C LEU A 91 4.90 -3.60 -10.31
N HIS A 92 4.87 -2.40 -9.72
CA HIS A 92 5.74 -1.30 -10.14
C HIS A 92 7.24 -1.64 -10.03
N PRO A 93 7.77 -2.20 -8.92
CA PRO A 93 9.13 -2.73 -8.87
C PRO A 93 9.40 -3.86 -9.87
N LEU A 94 8.45 -4.77 -10.07
CA LEU A 94 8.60 -5.92 -10.97
C LEU A 94 8.73 -5.50 -12.43
N LEU A 95 8.00 -4.47 -12.83
CA LEU A 95 8.01 -3.88 -14.18
C LEU A 95 9.13 -2.83 -14.36
N GLY A 96 9.99 -2.63 -13.35
CA GLY A 96 11.12 -1.70 -13.42
C GLY A 96 10.76 -0.22 -13.24
N TYR A 97 9.54 0.10 -12.82
CA TYR A 97 9.13 1.49 -12.54
C TYR A 97 9.82 2.07 -11.29
N THR A 98 10.18 1.24 -10.30
CA THR A 98 10.80 1.67 -9.04
C THR A 98 11.87 0.68 -8.58
N ARG A 99 12.97 1.18 -7.99
CA ARG A 99 14.01 0.32 -7.37
C ARG A 99 13.58 -0.05 -5.94
N GLY A 100 13.28 -1.32 -5.68
CA GLY A 100 12.90 -1.79 -4.34
C GLY A 100 12.81 -3.32 -4.24
N GLU A 101 12.86 -3.83 -3.01
CA GLU A 101 12.66 -5.25 -2.71
C GLU A 101 11.19 -5.64 -2.94
N PHE A 102 10.94 -6.55 -3.88
CA PHE A 102 9.59 -7.00 -4.26
C PHE A 102 8.98 -8.01 -3.26
N LYS A 103 9.80 -8.92 -2.73
CA LYS A 103 9.34 -10.16 -2.07
C LYS A 103 8.60 -9.94 -0.74
N ILE A 104 9.00 -8.96 0.05
CA ILE A 104 8.40 -8.72 1.37
C ILE A 104 7.13 -7.87 1.27
N PRO A 105 7.12 -6.75 0.52
CA PRO A 105 5.88 -5.99 0.28
C PRO A 105 4.80 -6.83 -0.39
N SER A 106 5.17 -7.74 -1.31
CA SER A 106 4.21 -8.66 -1.94
C SER A 106 3.54 -9.59 -0.92
N LEU A 107 4.30 -10.15 0.01
CA LEU A 107 3.76 -11.01 1.06
C LEU A 107 2.84 -10.22 2.03
N GLN A 108 3.21 -8.99 2.39
CA GLN A 108 2.37 -8.13 3.24
C GLN A 108 1.03 -7.78 2.57
N ILE A 109 1.06 -7.38 1.30
CA ILE A 109 -0.15 -7.04 0.55
C ILE A 109 -0.99 -8.29 0.28
N GLY A 110 -0.35 -9.41 -0.06
CA GLY A 110 -1.01 -10.71 -0.22
C GLY A 110 -1.75 -11.15 1.05
N PHE A 111 -1.13 -10.97 2.22
CA PHE A 111 -1.76 -11.30 3.49
C PHE A 111 -2.97 -10.40 3.82
N ARG A 112 -2.89 -9.10 3.52
CA ARG A 112 -4.03 -8.19 3.68
C ARG A 112 -5.19 -8.53 2.75
N LEU A 113 -4.89 -8.90 1.51
CA LEU A 113 -5.89 -9.37 0.56
C LEU A 113 -6.54 -10.67 1.05
N PHE A 114 -5.74 -11.62 1.56
CA PHE A 114 -6.25 -12.83 2.18
C PHE A 114 -7.20 -12.53 3.34
N MET A 115 -6.84 -11.58 4.22
CA MET A 115 -7.70 -11.15 5.32
C MET A 115 -9.02 -10.54 4.82
N ILE A 116 -8.97 -9.61 3.89
CA ILE A 116 -10.18 -8.90 3.45
C ILE A 116 -11.10 -9.81 2.64
N PHE A 117 -10.56 -10.56 1.68
CA PHE A 117 -11.37 -11.37 0.75
C PHE A 117 -11.71 -12.75 1.33
N ILE A 118 -10.74 -13.46 1.88
CA ILE A 118 -10.99 -14.85 2.32
C ILE A 118 -11.53 -14.88 3.74
N MET A 119 -11.01 -14.05 4.65
CA MET A 119 -11.44 -14.10 6.06
C MET A 119 -12.70 -13.27 6.34
N ILE A 120 -12.79 -12.03 5.83
CA ILE A 120 -13.90 -11.12 6.17
C ILE A 120 -15.06 -11.20 5.16
N ASP A 121 -14.80 -11.18 3.85
CA ASP A 121 -15.87 -11.21 2.84
C ASP A 121 -16.60 -12.56 2.81
N SER A 122 -15.89 -13.66 3.03
CA SER A 122 -16.48 -15.00 3.05
C SER A 122 -17.48 -15.23 4.19
N GLU A 123 -17.39 -14.43 5.27
CA GLU A 123 -18.16 -14.68 6.49
C GLU A 123 -19.00 -13.47 6.96
N PRO A 124 -20.32 -13.44 6.66
CA PRO A 124 -21.20 -12.35 7.05
C PRO A 124 -21.31 -12.09 8.55
N ARG A 125 -21.21 -13.11 9.43
CA ARG A 125 -21.32 -12.89 10.88
C ARG A 125 -20.11 -12.13 11.43
N LEU A 126 -18.93 -12.30 10.81
CA LEU A 126 -17.73 -11.57 11.19
C LEU A 126 -17.79 -10.09 10.80
N GLN A 127 -18.48 -9.75 9.71
CA GLN A 127 -18.61 -8.38 9.20
C GLN A 127 -19.27 -7.42 10.21
N THR A 128 -20.10 -7.95 11.11
CA THR A 128 -20.78 -7.18 12.16
C THR A 128 -19.93 -7.01 13.43
N LYS A 129 -18.77 -7.69 13.53
CA LYS A 129 -17.95 -7.66 14.73
C LYS A 129 -17.09 -6.39 14.79
N PRO A 130 -16.87 -5.84 16.00
CA PRO A 130 -16.10 -4.61 16.18
C PRO A 130 -14.63 -4.75 15.75
N VAL A 131 -14.09 -5.98 15.73
CA VAL A 131 -12.72 -6.25 15.29
C VAL A 131 -12.49 -5.82 13.84
N VAL A 132 -13.49 -5.95 12.97
CA VAL A 132 -13.40 -5.54 11.56
C VAL A 132 -13.31 -4.01 11.44
N PHE A 133 -14.05 -3.29 12.28
CA PHE A 133 -13.96 -1.83 12.35
C PHE A 133 -12.54 -1.37 12.76
N TYR A 134 -11.99 -1.95 13.83
CA TYR A 134 -10.62 -1.62 14.27
C TYR A 134 -9.59 -1.97 13.20
N LEU A 135 -9.71 -3.12 12.53
CA LEU A 135 -8.81 -3.49 11.44
C LEU A 135 -8.87 -2.48 10.29
N PHE A 136 -10.07 -2.07 9.88
CA PHE A 136 -10.24 -1.07 8.81
C PHE A 136 -9.66 0.29 9.19
N LEU A 137 -9.81 0.69 10.45
CA LEU A 137 -9.23 1.93 10.98
C LEU A 137 -7.70 1.88 10.93
N ILE A 138 -7.10 0.79 11.39
CA ILE A 138 -5.65 0.60 11.44
C ILE A 138 -5.06 0.54 10.04
N TYR A 139 -5.67 -0.24 9.14
CA TYR A 139 -5.26 -0.31 7.74
C TYR A 139 -5.31 1.09 7.10
N SER A 140 -6.43 1.80 7.25
CA SER A 140 -6.56 3.15 6.67
C SER A 140 -5.53 4.13 7.25
N MET A 141 -5.26 4.10 8.55
CA MET A 141 -4.27 4.97 9.20
C MET A 141 -2.85 4.71 8.69
N MET A 142 -2.44 3.45 8.54
CA MET A 142 -1.13 3.11 7.99
C MET A 142 -0.96 3.64 6.55
N GLU A 143 -2.01 3.52 5.75
CA GLU A 143 -2.01 3.90 4.35
C GLU A 143 -2.04 5.43 4.15
N VAL A 144 -2.85 6.14 4.94
CA VAL A 144 -2.92 7.61 4.94
C VAL A 144 -1.56 8.23 5.27
N ILE A 145 -0.71 7.59 6.06
CA ILE A 145 0.66 8.07 6.34
C ILE A 145 1.64 7.67 5.22
N LYS A 146 1.45 6.49 4.61
CA LYS A 146 2.33 5.96 3.56
C LYS A 146 2.27 6.78 2.28
N TYR A 147 1.07 7.07 1.78
CA TYR A 147 0.91 7.69 0.46
C TYR A 147 1.48 9.10 0.35
N PRO A 148 1.32 10.00 1.34
CA PRO A 148 1.99 11.30 1.33
C PRO A 148 3.51 11.20 1.21
N TYR A 149 4.12 10.26 1.95
CA TYR A 149 5.55 10.00 1.83
C TYR A 149 5.95 9.51 0.44
N TYR A 150 5.15 8.63 -0.19
CA TYR A 150 5.43 8.14 -1.54
C TYR A 150 5.26 9.23 -2.60
N MET A 151 4.25 10.09 -2.48
CA MET A 151 4.04 11.24 -3.36
C MET A 151 5.24 12.19 -3.35
N LEU A 152 5.74 12.56 -2.16
CA LEU A 152 6.90 13.45 -2.04
C LEU A 152 8.19 12.83 -2.58
N ARG A 153 8.35 11.52 -2.40
CA ARG A 153 9.50 10.78 -2.90
C ARG A 153 9.59 10.75 -4.44
N VAL A 154 8.46 10.83 -5.15
CA VAL A 154 8.44 10.96 -6.62
C VAL A 154 9.14 12.26 -7.06
N PHE A 155 8.98 13.34 -6.30
CA PHE A 155 9.62 14.64 -6.57
C PHE A 155 11.00 14.79 -5.90
N ARG A 156 11.51 13.74 -5.22
CA ARG A 156 12.74 13.77 -4.42
C ARG A 156 12.73 14.86 -3.35
N VAL A 157 11.56 15.18 -2.81
CA VAL A 157 11.40 16.08 -1.68
C VAL A 157 11.29 15.24 -0.42
N ASP A 158 12.21 15.43 0.53
CA ASP A 158 12.21 14.71 1.79
C ASP A 158 11.83 15.65 2.94
N ILE A 159 10.64 15.46 3.51
CA ILE A 159 10.21 16.19 4.72
C ILE A 159 10.57 15.35 5.94
N ALA A 160 11.44 15.88 6.81
CA ALA A 160 11.95 15.17 7.97
C ALA A 160 10.84 14.61 8.88
N PHE A 161 9.78 15.40 9.13
CA PHE A 161 8.64 14.99 9.95
C PHE A 161 7.88 13.79 9.35
N LEU A 162 7.61 13.82 8.05
CA LEU A 162 6.83 12.78 7.38
C LEU A 162 7.64 11.48 7.24
N THR A 163 8.94 11.60 6.96
CA THR A 163 9.89 10.48 7.00
C THR A 163 9.92 9.86 8.41
N TRP A 164 10.02 10.69 9.46
CA TRP A 164 9.99 10.22 10.83
C TRP A 164 8.70 9.48 11.17
N LEU A 165 7.56 10.07 10.80
CA LEU A 165 6.24 9.50 11.06
C LEU A 165 6.10 8.13 10.36
N ARG A 166 6.47 8.04 9.08
CA ARG A 166 6.41 6.79 8.31
C ARG A 166 7.21 5.66 8.95
N TYR A 167 8.41 5.95 9.43
CA TYR A 167 9.31 4.94 10.02
C TYR A 167 9.15 4.76 11.54
N THR A 168 8.19 5.45 12.18
CA THR A 168 7.93 5.32 13.62
C THR A 168 6.51 4.80 13.92
N ILE A 169 5.51 5.15 13.09
CA ILE A 169 4.11 4.79 13.32
C ILE A 169 3.85 3.27 13.29
N TRP A 170 4.71 2.49 12.63
CA TRP A 170 4.57 1.03 12.62
C TRP A 170 4.75 0.42 14.02
N ILE A 171 5.45 1.08 14.95
CA ILE A 171 5.71 0.56 16.30
C ILE A 171 4.39 0.23 17.04
N PRO A 172 3.41 1.14 17.14
CA PRO A 172 2.10 0.81 17.72
C PRO A 172 1.15 0.11 16.74
N LEU A 173 1.14 0.49 15.46
CA LEU A 173 0.12 0.02 14.52
C LEU A 173 0.31 -1.44 14.09
N TYR A 174 1.55 -1.91 13.97
CA TYR A 174 1.82 -3.27 13.48
C TYR A 174 1.44 -4.36 14.50
N PRO A 175 1.78 -4.25 15.81
CA PRO A 175 1.29 -5.18 16.82
C PRO A 175 -0.24 -5.16 16.93
N LEU A 176 -0.86 -3.99 16.86
CA LEU A 176 -2.31 -3.86 16.92
C LEU A 176 -2.98 -4.53 15.71
N THR A 177 -2.37 -4.41 14.52
CA THR A 177 -2.79 -5.12 13.30
C THR A 177 -2.76 -6.62 13.52
N PHE A 178 -1.64 -7.16 14.01
CA PHE A 178 -1.49 -8.59 14.27
C PHE A 178 -2.52 -9.12 15.27
N ILE A 179 -2.79 -8.37 16.35
CA ILE A 179 -3.81 -8.76 17.34
C ILE A 179 -5.19 -8.84 16.67
N CYS A 180 -5.57 -7.83 15.89
CA CYS A 180 -6.87 -7.83 15.19
C CYS A 180 -6.98 -9.00 14.20
N GLU A 181 -5.93 -9.23 13.41
CA GLU A 181 -5.83 -10.32 12.44
C GLU A 181 -5.89 -11.70 13.13
N GLY A 182 -5.17 -11.87 14.24
CA GLY A 182 -5.19 -13.09 15.04
C GLY A 182 -6.58 -13.39 15.60
N VAL A 183 -7.28 -12.37 16.11
CA VAL A 183 -8.66 -12.52 16.60
C VAL A 183 -9.62 -12.90 15.46
N ILE A 184 -9.47 -12.31 14.28
CA ILE A 184 -10.27 -12.68 13.09
C ILE A 184 -10.02 -14.14 12.70
N LEU A 185 -8.76 -14.57 12.62
CA LEU A 185 -8.40 -15.95 12.31
C LEU A 185 -8.99 -16.93 13.32
N LEU A 186 -8.82 -16.67 14.62
CA LEU A 186 -9.33 -17.52 15.70
C LEU A 186 -10.87 -17.66 15.64
N ARG A 187 -11.58 -16.57 15.33
CA ARG A 187 -13.04 -16.59 15.23
C ARG A 187 -13.55 -17.30 13.98
N ASN A 188 -12.75 -17.32 12.91
CA ASN A 188 -13.10 -17.99 11.66
C ASN A 188 -12.86 -19.50 11.66
N ILE A 189 -11.99 -20.04 12.55
CA ILE A 189 -11.74 -21.49 12.66
C ILE A 189 -13.04 -22.32 12.78
N PRO A 190 -13.92 -22.09 13.79
CA PRO A 190 -15.12 -22.90 13.94
C PRO A 190 -16.05 -22.79 12.73
N TYR A 191 -16.08 -21.63 12.09
CA TYR A 191 -16.90 -21.42 10.90
C TYR A 191 -16.42 -22.20 9.68
N PHE A 192 -15.10 -22.21 9.43
CA PHE A 192 -14.56 -23.00 8.32
C PHE A 192 -14.62 -24.51 8.60
N ASP A 193 -14.61 -24.91 9.87
CA ASP A 193 -14.91 -26.30 10.27
C ASP A 193 -16.38 -26.67 9.98
N GLU A 194 -17.34 -25.78 10.27
CA GLU A 194 -18.77 -26.01 10.03
C GLU A 194 -19.14 -25.99 8.54
N THR A 195 -18.54 -25.09 7.76
CA THR A 195 -18.94 -24.87 6.36
C THR A 195 -18.14 -25.68 5.35
N GLY A 196 -16.98 -26.21 5.73
CA GLY A 196 -16.07 -26.91 4.82
C GLY A 196 -15.56 -26.07 3.64
N ARG A 197 -15.85 -24.75 3.62
CA ARG A 197 -15.44 -23.86 2.53
C ARG A 197 -13.93 -23.79 2.43
N TYR A 198 -13.41 -23.88 1.20
CA TYR A 198 -11.98 -23.95 0.88
C TYR A 198 -11.24 -25.19 1.40
N SER A 199 -11.96 -26.25 1.80
CA SER A 199 -11.37 -27.56 2.04
C SER A 199 -11.56 -28.46 0.81
N ILE A 200 -10.47 -28.96 0.23
CA ILE A 200 -10.53 -29.87 -0.92
C ILE A 200 -10.31 -31.28 -0.40
N PHE A 201 -11.38 -32.07 -0.37
CA PHE A 201 -11.33 -33.49 -0.06
C PHE A 201 -11.13 -34.26 -1.37
N LEU A 202 -10.00 -34.94 -1.53
CA LEU A 202 -9.79 -35.86 -2.65
C LEU A 202 -9.75 -37.32 -2.15
N PRO A 203 -10.31 -38.30 -2.89
CA PRO A 203 -10.57 -39.67 -2.41
C PRO A 203 -9.40 -40.68 -2.47
N ASN A 204 -8.17 -40.26 -2.79
CA ASN A 204 -7.02 -41.15 -3.01
C ASN A 204 -6.07 -41.27 -1.81
N GLN A 205 -5.44 -42.44 -1.62
CA GLN A 205 -4.68 -42.82 -0.42
C GLN A 205 -3.30 -42.13 -0.24
N LEU A 206 -2.86 -41.33 -1.21
CA LEU A 206 -1.62 -40.52 -1.13
C LEU A 206 -1.92 -39.00 -1.10
N ASN A 207 -3.14 -38.60 -0.73
CA ASN A 207 -3.62 -37.23 -0.94
C ASN A 207 -3.25 -36.23 0.16
N PHE A 208 -2.59 -35.16 -0.28
CA PHE A 208 -2.61 -33.86 0.38
C PHE A 208 -4.07 -33.34 0.39
N SER A 209 -4.80 -33.61 1.47
CA SER A 209 -6.12 -32.99 1.70
C SER A 209 -5.89 -31.61 2.31
N PHE A 210 -6.17 -30.55 1.56
CA PHE A 210 -5.98 -29.18 2.05
C PHE A 210 -7.18 -28.78 2.91
N HIS A 211 -6.97 -28.71 4.23
CA HIS A 211 -7.94 -28.21 5.19
C HIS A 211 -7.54 -26.81 5.65
N LEU A 212 -8.26 -25.79 5.18
CA LEU A 212 -8.02 -24.39 5.55
C LEU A 212 -8.03 -24.14 7.08
N PRO A 213 -8.95 -24.71 7.88
CA PRO A 213 -8.93 -24.54 9.34
C PRO A 213 -7.65 -25.08 9.98
N THR A 214 -7.18 -26.25 9.53
CA THR A 214 -5.94 -26.88 10.00
C THR A 214 -4.72 -26.03 9.64
N PHE A 215 -4.70 -25.44 8.44
CA PHE A 215 -3.67 -24.48 8.03
C PHE A 215 -3.68 -23.22 8.90
N ILE A 216 -4.85 -22.65 9.20
CA ILE A 216 -4.98 -21.49 10.09
C ILE A 216 -4.50 -21.82 11.51
N ARG A 217 -4.87 -22.99 12.06
CA ARG A 217 -4.39 -23.47 13.37
C ARG A 217 -2.87 -23.59 13.39
N LEU A 218 -2.30 -24.22 12.37
CA LEU A 218 -0.84 -24.37 12.25
C LEU A 218 -0.16 -23.00 12.16
N TYR A 219 -0.68 -22.09 11.35
CA TYR A 219 -0.17 -20.72 11.25
C TYR A 219 -0.22 -19.98 12.59
N LEU A 220 -1.34 -20.06 13.32
CA LEU A 220 -1.47 -19.41 14.63
C LEU A 220 -0.51 -19.98 15.68
N LEU A 221 -0.30 -21.30 15.66
CA LEU A 221 0.57 -21.99 16.63
C LEU A 221 2.06 -21.78 16.34
N THR A 222 2.48 -21.86 15.08
CA THR A 222 3.91 -21.89 14.71
C THR A 222 4.36 -20.66 13.93
N GLY A 223 3.50 -20.10 13.07
CA GLY A 223 3.86 -19.04 12.14
C GLY A 223 3.65 -17.62 12.69
N PHE A 224 2.67 -17.42 13.57
CA PHE A 224 2.21 -16.09 13.98
C PHE A 224 3.30 -15.26 14.68
N PHE A 225 3.92 -15.80 15.72
CA PHE A 225 4.98 -15.10 16.46
C PHE A 225 6.28 -14.92 15.65
N PRO A 226 6.81 -15.95 14.96
CA PRO A 226 8.00 -15.76 14.12
C PRO A 226 7.76 -14.77 12.98
N PHE A 227 6.60 -14.81 12.33
CA PHE A 227 6.27 -13.88 11.26
C PHE A 227 6.17 -12.44 11.76
N MET A 228 5.51 -12.23 12.91
CA MET A 228 5.46 -10.93 13.58
C MET A 228 6.87 -10.41 13.92
N TRP A 229 7.71 -11.24 14.53
CA TRP A 229 9.08 -10.88 14.89
C TRP A 229 9.93 -10.54 13.66
N LEU A 230 9.89 -11.36 12.61
CA LEU A 230 10.61 -11.11 11.36
C LEU A 230 10.16 -9.80 10.71
N ALA A 231 8.86 -9.54 10.64
CA ALA A 231 8.32 -8.31 10.06
C ALA A 231 8.75 -7.08 10.86
N MET A 232 8.63 -7.12 12.20
CA MET A 232 9.04 -6.01 13.06
C MET A 232 10.55 -5.74 13.00
N ASN A 233 11.38 -6.78 12.98
CA ASN A 233 12.83 -6.62 12.83
C ASN A 233 13.19 -5.97 11.50
N ARG A 234 12.54 -6.35 10.41
CA ARG A 234 12.76 -5.71 9.11
C ARG A 234 12.40 -4.23 9.12
N LEU A 235 11.26 -3.87 9.70
CA LEU A 235 10.85 -2.47 9.85
C LEU A 235 11.80 -1.70 10.76
N TYR A 236 12.33 -2.34 11.80
CA TYR A 236 13.39 -1.80 12.64
C TYR A 236 14.66 -1.52 11.84
N TYR A 237 15.15 -2.48 11.06
CA TYR A 237 16.32 -2.28 10.18
C TYR A 237 16.08 -1.15 9.17
N GLN A 238 14.90 -1.08 8.56
CA GLN A 238 14.53 0.02 7.65
C GLN A 238 14.56 1.38 8.36
N ARG A 239 14.03 1.46 9.59
CA ARG A 239 14.08 2.66 10.41
C ARG A 239 15.52 3.08 10.69
N VAL A 240 16.40 2.14 11.07
CA VAL A 240 17.80 2.45 11.38
C VAL A 240 18.55 2.90 10.12
N ARG A 241 18.29 2.30 8.95
CA ARG A 241 18.89 2.74 7.67
C ARG A 241 18.52 4.19 7.32
N MET A 242 17.26 4.58 7.53
CA MET A 242 16.77 5.92 7.17
C MET A 242 17.08 6.97 8.24
N ILE A 243 16.76 6.69 9.50
CA ILE A 243 16.76 7.66 10.62
C ILE A 243 17.91 7.40 11.61
N GLY A 244 18.43 6.18 11.65
CA GLY A 244 19.40 5.78 12.67
C GLY A 244 20.71 6.60 12.65
N PRO A 245 21.46 6.63 13.77
CA PRO A 245 22.73 7.33 13.84
C PRO A 245 23.72 6.78 12.81
N LYS A 246 24.61 7.63 12.28
CA LYS A 246 25.59 7.25 11.24
C LYS A 246 26.41 5.98 11.57
N LYS A 247 26.67 5.72 12.86
CA LYS A 247 27.36 4.53 13.36
C LYS A 247 26.62 3.23 12.99
N TRP A 248 25.32 3.18 13.23
CA TRP A 248 24.48 2.01 12.98
C TRP A 248 24.20 1.80 11.48
N LYS A 249 24.17 2.89 10.68
CA LYS A 249 24.04 2.78 9.22
C LYS A 249 25.20 2.00 8.58
N LYS A 250 26.42 2.13 9.12
CA LYS A 250 27.60 1.40 8.62
C LYS A 250 27.61 -0.08 9.02
N GLU A 251 27.07 -0.42 10.18
CA GLU A 251 26.97 -1.81 10.65
C GLU A 251 25.94 -2.60 9.84
N PHE A 252 24.75 -2.01 9.58
CA PHE A 252 23.71 -2.68 8.78
C PHE A 252 23.91 -2.64 7.27
N ALA A 253 24.92 -1.91 6.78
CA ALA A 253 25.34 -1.95 5.38
C ALA A 253 26.32 -3.11 5.10
N LYS A 254 26.90 -3.74 6.14
CA LYS A 254 27.80 -4.90 6.03
C LYS A 254 27.09 -6.24 6.23
N ALA A 255 25.81 -6.23 6.57
CA ALA A 255 25.00 -7.41 6.89
C ALA A 255 24.09 -7.87 5.74
N ASP A 256 24.11 -7.17 4.60
CA ASP A 256 23.56 -7.61 3.31
C ASP A 256 24.71 -8.14 2.44
#